data_AF-A0A2S8FRM1-F1
#
_entry.id   AF-A0A2S8FRM1-F1
#
_cell.length_a   1.000
_cell.length_b   1.000
_cell.length_c   1.000
_cell.angle_alpha   90.00
_cell.angle_beta   90.00
_cell.angle_gamma   90.00
#
_symmetry.space_group_name_H-M   'P 1'
#
loop_
_entity.id
_entity.type
_entity.pdbx_description
1 polymer ?
#
loop_
_entity_poly.entity_id
_entity_poly.type
_entity_poly.pdbx_seq_one_letter_code
_entity_poly.pdbx_strand_id
1 'polypeptide(L)'
;MDPAMVVDLTRNAMIMCLIIGAPVLVVGMLVGLLIGFLQALTQVQDQTVSFVPKILAMALTLAFTLPWIFQKLVSYSAELFANIPERIAGG
;
A
#
# COMPACT_ATOMS: atom_id res chain seq x y z
N MET A 1 21.89 11.44 -16.96
CA MET A 1 20.61 11.33 -16.25
C MET A 1 20.12 12.73 -15.97
N ASP A 2 19.12 13.18 -16.71
CA ASP A 2 18.53 14.50 -16.50
C ASP A 2 17.80 14.56 -15.14
N PRO A 3 17.88 15.69 -14.41
CA PRO A 3 17.15 15.87 -13.15
C PRO A 3 15.64 15.60 -13.28
N ALA A 4 15.05 15.95 -14.43
CA ALA A 4 13.64 15.69 -14.73
C ALA A 4 13.29 14.19 -14.73
N MET A 5 14.18 13.34 -15.24
CA MET A 5 13.99 11.90 -15.27
C MET A 5 14.01 11.28 -13.87
N VAL A 6 14.90 11.77 -12.99
CA VAL A 6 14.98 11.30 -11.60
C VAL A 6 13.69 11.64 -10.84
N VAL A 7 13.14 12.83 -11.08
CA VAL A 7 11.87 13.26 -10.49
C VAL A 7 10.71 12.37 -10.96
N ASP A 8 10.63 12.06 -12.27
CA ASP A 8 9.56 11.22 -12.82
C ASP A 8 9.63 9.78 -12.26
N LEU A 9 10.84 9.20 -12.21
CA LEU A 9 11.06 7.88 -11.61
C LEU A 9 10.61 7.82 -10.14
N THR A 10 10.98 8.85 -9.37
CA THR A 10 10.60 8.94 -7.95
C THR A 10 9.09 9.11 -7.78
N ARG A 11 8.45 9.90 -8.65
CA ARG A 11 6.99 10.07 -8.68
C ARG A 11 6.29 8.73 -8.94
N ASN A 12 6.73 7.97 -9.94
CA ASN A 12 6.14 6.68 -10.26
C ASN A 12 6.31 5.67 -9.11
N ALA A 13 7.49 5.63 -8.49
CA ALA A 13 7.72 4.81 -7.30
C ALA A 13 6.78 5.19 -6.13
N MET A 14 6.55 6.50 -5.90
CA MET A 14 5.66 6.96 -4.84
C MET A 14 4.19 6.59 -5.11
N ILE A 15 3.73 6.78 -6.35
CA ILE A 15 2.38 6.38 -6.77
C ILE A 15 2.19 4.85 -6.64
N MET A 16 3.22 4.08 -7.00
CA MET A 16 3.24 2.63 -6.86
C MET A 16 3.05 2.21 -5.38
N CYS A 17 3.81 2.82 -4.46
CA CYS A 17 3.67 2.58 -3.03
C CYS A 17 2.28 2.95 -2.52
N LEU A 18 1.72 4.07 -2.99
CA LEU A 18 0.36 4.51 -2.63
C LEU A 18 -0.68 3.48 -3.06
N ILE A 19 -0.60 3.00 -4.31
CA ILE A 19 -1.53 2.02 -4.88
C ILE A 19 -1.43 0.68 -4.15
N ILE A 20 -0.22 0.23 -3.83
CA ILE A 20 0.03 -1.00 -3.07
C ILE A 20 -0.52 -0.90 -1.64
N GLY A 21 -0.35 0.25 -0.98
CA GLY A 21 -0.81 0.48 0.39
C GLY A 21 -2.31 0.77 0.51
N ALA A 22 -2.94 1.33 -0.52
CA ALA A 22 -4.34 1.72 -0.55
C ALA A 22 -5.33 0.65 -0.04
N PRO A 23 -5.31 -0.61 -0.52
CA PRO A 23 -6.28 -1.62 -0.07
C PRO A 23 -6.21 -1.89 1.43
N VAL A 24 -5.01 -2.00 1.99
CA VAL A 24 -4.81 -2.23 3.44
C VAL A 24 -5.27 -1.01 4.25
N LEU A 25 -4.99 0.20 3.77
CA LEU A 25 -5.43 1.44 4.41
C LEU A 25 -6.95 1.59 4.41
N VAL A 26 -7.61 1.30 3.29
CA VAL A 26 -9.07 1.37 3.17
C VAL A 26 -9.74 0.38 4.12
N VAL A 27 -9.27 -0.87 4.17
CA VAL A 27 -9.84 -1.86 5.09
C VAL A 27 -9.55 -1.49 6.54
N GLY A 28 -8.33 -1.06 6.86
CA GLY A 28 -7.97 -0.61 8.21
C GLY A 28 -8.81 0.58 8.68
N MET A 29 -9.17 1.49 7.78
CA MET A 29 -10.04 2.63 8.04
C MET A 29 -11.48 2.20 8.28
N LEU A 30 -12.06 1.37 7.38
CA LEU A 30 -13.44 0.89 7.51
C LEU A 30 -13.64 0.07 8.79
N VAL A 31 -12.73 -0.85 9.06
CA VAL A 31 -12.81 -1.72 10.25
C VAL A 31 -12.56 -0.92 11.52
N GLY A 32 -11.58 0.00 11.50
CA GLY A 32 -11.35 0.91 12.63
C GLY A 32 -12.56 1.79 12.95
N LEU A 33 -13.23 2.30 11.92
CA LEU A 33 -14.45 3.10 12.07
C LEU A 33 -15.60 2.28 12.66
N LEU A 34 -15.86 1.09 12.12
CA LEU A 34 -16.92 0.20 12.59
C LEU A 34 -16.72 -0.21 14.05
N ILE A 35 -15.49 -0.60 14.40
CA ILE A 35 -15.19 -1.01 15.77
C ILE A 35 -15.24 0.19 16.73
N GLY A 36 -14.73 1.36 16.32
CA GLY A 36 -14.82 2.58 17.12
C GLY A 36 -16.27 2.99 17.40
N PHE A 37 -17.16 2.82 16.41
CA PHE A 37 -18.58 3.05 16.60
C PHE A 37 -19.20 2.05 17.59
N LEU A 38 -18.88 0.77 17.48
CA LEU A 38 -19.34 -0.26 18.43
C LEU A 38 -18.81 -0.03 19.86
N GLN A 39 -17.56 0.40 20.02
CA GLN A 39 -17.01 0.81 21.32
C GLN A 39 -17.77 1.99 21.91
N ALA A 40 -18.10 2.99 21.10
CA ALA A 40 -18.87 4.14 21.54
C ALA A 40 -20.28 3.75 22.01
N LEU A 41 -20.96 2.85 21.29
CA LEU A 41 -22.30 2.36 21.65
C LEU A 41 -22.32 1.51 22.93
N THR A 42 -21.30 0.69 23.15
CA THR A 42 -21.25 -0.25 24.29
C THR A 42 -20.55 0.32 25.53
N GLN A 43 -20.01 1.53 25.44
CA GLN A 43 -19.18 2.18 26.48
C GLN A 43 -17.94 1.36 26.92
N VAL A 44 -17.53 0.35 26.15
CA VAL A 44 -16.32 -0.42 26.41
C VAL A 44 -15.12 0.32 25.82
N GLN A 45 -14.39 1.07 26.65
CA GLN A 45 -13.17 1.79 26.26
C GLN A 45 -11.88 0.95 26.42
N ASP A 46 -11.99 -0.38 26.43
CA ASP A 46 -10.81 -1.25 26.49
C ASP A 46 -10.09 -1.24 25.13
N GLN A 47 -8.90 -0.66 25.10
CA GLN A 47 -8.13 -0.49 23.86
C GLN A 47 -7.80 -1.84 23.20
N THR A 48 -7.68 -2.91 23.98
CA THR A 48 -7.31 -4.24 23.50
C THR A 48 -8.39 -4.86 22.61
N VAL A 49 -9.66 -4.62 22.94
CA VAL A 49 -10.83 -5.13 22.19
C VAL A 49 -10.90 -4.53 20.79
N SER A 50 -10.45 -3.28 20.62
CA SER A 50 -10.42 -2.62 19.31
C SER A 50 -9.26 -3.08 18.42
N PHE A 51 -8.17 -3.51 19.05
CA PHE A 51 -6.91 -3.76 18.36
C PHE A 51 -6.90 -5.09 17.62
N VAL A 52 -7.40 -6.15 18.25
CA VAL A 52 -7.36 -7.52 17.71
C VAL A 52 -8.15 -7.66 16.40
N PRO A 53 -9.43 -7.25 16.32
CA PRO A 53 -10.19 -7.43 15.09
C PRO A 53 -9.68 -6.54 13.95
N LYS A 54 -9.14 -5.36 14.28
CA LYS A 54 -8.52 -4.45 13.31
C LYS A 54 -7.27 -5.05 12.67
N ILE A 55 -6.37 -5.62 13.47
CA ILE A 55 -5.16 -6.28 12.96
C ILE A 55 -5.52 -7.49 12.10
N LEU A 56 -6.46 -8.32 12.55
CA LEU A 56 -6.88 -9.50 11.78
C LEU A 56 -7.42 -9.09 10.40
N ALA A 57 -8.26 -8.06 10.33
CA ALA A 57 -8.77 -7.57 9.05
C ALA A 57 -7.66 -7.02 8.13
N MET A 58 -6.71 -6.26 8.68
CA MET A 58 -5.57 -5.75 7.91
C MET A 58 -4.65 -6.90 7.43
N ALA A 59 -4.38 -7.89 8.28
CA ALA A 59 -3.57 -9.05 7.95
C ALA A 59 -4.22 -9.91 6.85
N LEU A 60 -5.53 -10.15 6.95
CA LEU A 60 -6.29 -10.86 5.90
C LEU A 60 -6.24 -10.09 4.59
N THR A 61 -6.47 -8.77 4.63
CA THR A 61 -6.40 -7.93 3.42
C THR A 61 -5.03 -7.99 2.78
N LEU A 62 -3.96 -7.92 3.58
CA LEU A 62 -2.59 -8.05 3.09
C LEU A 62 -2.34 -9.43 2.49
N ALA A 63 -2.80 -10.51 3.13
CA ALA A 63 -2.66 -11.87 2.61
C ALA A 63 -3.38 -12.05 1.27
N PHE A 64 -4.59 -11.49 1.12
CA PHE A 64 -5.35 -11.54 -0.13
C PHE A 64 -4.74 -10.68 -1.24
N THR A 65 -4.20 -9.50 -0.90
CA THR A 65 -3.56 -8.60 -1.88
C THR A 65 -2.11 -8.95 -2.18
N LEU A 66 -1.50 -9.87 -1.41
CA LEU A 66 -0.10 -10.28 -1.55
C LEU A 66 0.30 -10.66 -2.99
N PRO A 67 -0.45 -11.53 -3.71
CA PRO A 67 -0.07 -11.93 -5.06
C PRO A 67 -0.07 -10.75 -6.03
N TRP A 68 -1.04 -9.84 -5.88
CA TRP A 68 -1.16 -8.64 -6.71
C TRP A 68 -0.04 -7.64 -6.45
N ILE A 69 0.34 -7.43 -5.17
CA ILE A 69 1.49 -6.61 -4.79
C ILE A 69 2.76 -7.13 -5.44
N PHE A 70 2.99 -8.44 -5.39
CA PHE A 70 4.14 -9.09 -6.02
C PHE A 70 4.16 -8.90 -7.54
N GLN A 71 3.03 -9.12 -8.22
CA GLN A 71 2.91 -8.89 -9.67
C GLN A 71 3.27 -7.45 -10.05
N LYS A 72 2.75 -6.48 -9.29
CA LYS A 72 3.06 -5.06 -9.46
C LYS A 72 4.56 -4.80 -9.30
N LEU A 73 5.16 -5.22 -8.19
CA LEU A 73 6.60 -5.00 -7.92
C LEU A 73 7.50 -5.62 -8.98
N VAL A 74 7.20 -6.85 -9.41
CA VAL A 74 7.97 -7.54 -10.45
C VAL A 74 7.83 -6.81 -11.78
N SER A 75 6.62 -6.42 -12.16
CA SER A 75 6.37 -5.69 -13.42
C SER A 75 7.12 -4.36 -13.45
N TYR A 76 7.03 -3.58 -12.36
CA TYR A 76 7.75 -2.32 -12.24
C TYR A 76 9.26 -2.49 -12.27
N SER A 77 9.78 -3.53 -11.61
CA SER A 77 11.22 -3.82 -11.62
C SER A 77 11.68 -4.22 -13.03
N ALA A 78 10.93 -5.09 -13.71
CA ALA A 78 11.23 -5.52 -15.07
C ALA A 78 11.21 -4.33 -16.05
N GLU A 79 10.20 -3.46 -15.94
CA GLU A 79 10.11 -2.23 -16.73
C GLU A 79 11.28 -1.29 -16.43
N LEU A 80 11.64 -1.12 -15.15
CA LEU A 80 12.79 -0.32 -14.76
C LEU A 80 14.08 -0.83 -15.42
N PHE A 81 14.38 -2.13 -15.30
CA PHE A 81 15.58 -2.73 -15.89
C PHE A 81 15.58 -2.68 -17.42
N ALA A 82 14.43 -2.89 -18.07
CA ALA A 82 14.30 -2.81 -19.53
C ALA A 82 14.53 -1.39 -20.05
N ASN A 83 14.15 -0.37 -19.28
CA ASN A 83 14.32 1.03 -19.64
C ASN A 83 15.70 1.58 -19.25
N ILE A 84 16.49 0.92 -18.39
CA ILE A 84 17.84 1.40 -18.02
C ILE A 84 18.71 1.70 -19.24
N PRO A 85 18.86 0.81 -20.26
CA PRO A 85 19.67 1.06 -21.44
C PRO A 85 19.27 2.33 -22.20
N GLU A 86 17.98 2.57 -22.38
CA GLU A 86 17.44 3.77 -23.02
C GLU A 86 17.70 5.04 -22.19
N ARG A 87 17.61 4.92 -20.85
CA ARG A 87 17.84 6.02 -19.91
C ARG A 87 19.31 6.41 -19.72
N ILE A 88 20.24 5.51 -20.07
CA ILE A 88 21.69 5.79 -20.04
C ILE A 88 22.27 6.10 -21.43
N ALA A 89 21.67 5.59 -22.51
CA ALA A 89 22.19 5.76 -23.88
C ALA A 89 21.94 7.16 -24.47
N GLY A 90 21.14 8.00 -23.82
CA GLY A 90 20.96 9.40 -24.21
C GLY A 90 20.04 9.59 -25.40
N GLY A 91 18.79 9.91 -25.09
CA GLY A 91 18.04 10.93 -25.82
C GLY A 91 18.10 12.21 -25.00
#